data_AF-A0A0D0C4M0-F1
#
_entry.id   AF-A0A0D0C4M0-F1
#
_cell.length_a   1.000
_cell.length_b   1.000
_cell.length_c   1.000
_cell.angle_alpha   90.00
_cell.angle_beta   90.00
_cell.angle_gamma   90.00
#
_symmetry.space_group_name_H-M   'P 1'
#
loop_
_entity.id
_entity.type
_entity.pdbx_description
1 polymer ?
#
loop_
_entity_poly.entity_id
_entity_poly.type
_entity_poly.pdbx_seq_one_letter_code
_entity_poly.pdbx_strand_id
1 'polypeptide(L)'
;MPAQRKPRAPYNYSEETLTRWIPCPHCGKQFKPQGFKKHEASCNTQSQAEEENAQAGHRFDQALRDQLEMQSKHGAALNDSSALSPPFAQDGGTPTRPNEMDLHKDEGISGLLYEPGDGKPGSPDHAPWCPFQCKGDFEFAEIALDASLNQKQVDDLLDLISCVAKGTTQVTLKNEQEL
;
A
#
# COMPACT_ATOMS: atom_id res chain seq x y z
N MET A 1 62.15 -1.46 -34.12
CA MET A 1 62.38 -2.21 -32.86
C MET A 1 61.02 -2.48 -32.21
N PRO A 2 60.48 -3.70 -32.24
CA PRO A 2 59.17 -3.98 -31.62
C PRO A 2 59.31 -4.06 -30.09
N ALA A 3 58.47 -3.30 -29.39
CA ALA A 3 58.42 -3.26 -27.93
C ALA A 3 57.88 -4.60 -27.38
N GLN A 4 58.73 -5.34 -26.67
CA GLN A 4 58.32 -6.58 -26.00
C GLN A 4 57.35 -6.27 -24.87
N ARG A 5 56.13 -6.82 -24.95
CA ARG A 5 55.14 -6.76 -23.87
C ARG A 5 55.59 -7.69 -22.74
N LYS A 6 55.87 -7.12 -21.56
CA LYS A 6 56.19 -7.89 -20.35
C LYS A 6 54.98 -8.76 -19.96
N PRO A 7 55.17 -10.05 -19.62
CA PRO A 7 54.09 -10.89 -19.12
C PRO A 7 53.52 -10.29 -17.84
N ARG A 8 52.19 -10.08 -17.77
CA ARG A 8 51.52 -9.76 -16.51
C ARG A 8 51.61 -11.00 -15.63
N ALA A 9 52.15 -10.86 -14.42
CA ALA A 9 52.14 -11.94 -13.44
C ALA A 9 50.69 -12.38 -13.20
N PRO A 10 50.40 -13.70 -13.15
CA PRO A 10 49.08 -14.17 -12.80
C PRO A 10 48.80 -13.77 -11.35
N TYR A 11 47.67 -13.10 -11.14
CA TYR A 11 47.19 -12.68 -9.84
C TYR A 11 47.10 -13.92 -8.95
N ASN A 12 47.91 -13.99 -7.90
CA ASN A 12 47.91 -15.10 -6.95
C ASN A 12 46.67 -14.95 -6.06
N TYR A 13 45.57 -15.57 -6.48
CA TYR A 13 44.38 -15.74 -5.66
C TYR A 13 44.54 -17.09 -4.96
N SER A 14 44.95 -17.06 -3.69
CA SER A 14 45.12 -18.31 -2.92
C SER A 14 43.77 -19.01 -2.77
N GLU A 15 43.76 -20.34 -2.85
CA GLU A 15 42.56 -21.17 -2.76
C GLU A 15 41.76 -20.91 -1.47
N GLU A 16 42.47 -20.52 -0.40
CA GLU A 16 41.91 -20.10 0.89
C GLU A 16 41.02 -18.85 0.80
N THR A 17 41.38 -17.90 -0.08
CA THR A 17 40.57 -16.69 -0.30
C THR A 17 39.33 -16.93 -1.15
N LEU A 18 39.25 -18.08 -1.85
CA LEU A 18 38.07 -18.51 -2.61
C LEU A 18 37.11 -19.38 -1.78
N THR A 19 37.62 -20.05 -0.75
CA THR A 19 36.86 -21.02 0.07
C THR A 19 36.39 -20.47 1.42
N ARG A 20 36.94 -19.36 1.89
CA ARG A 20 36.51 -18.75 3.16
C ARG A 20 35.11 -18.14 3.05
N TRP A 21 34.18 -18.70 3.82
CA TRP A 21 32.83 -18.15 3.98
C TRP A 21 32.84 -16.86 4.80
N ILE A 22 32.08 -15.87 4.36
CA ILE A 22 31.98 -14.54 4.97
C ILE A 22 30.57 -14.36 5.55
N PRO A 23 30.41 -14.05 6.85
CA PRO A 23 29.11 -13.76 7.44
C PRO A 23 28.63 -12.35 7.07
N CYS A 24 27.34 -12.20 6.76
CA CYS A 24 26.70 -10.91 6.54
C CYS A 24 26.46 -10.19 7.88
N PRO A 25 26.80 -8.90 8.04
CA PRO A 25 26.57 -8.16 9.28
C PRO A 25 25.09 -7.85 9.55
N HIS A 26 24.23 -7.85 8.52
CA HIS A 26 22.82 -7.52 8.65
C HIS A 26 21.95 -8.74 8.98
N CYS A 27 22.22 -9.89 8.36
CA CYS A 27 21.40 -11.10 8.56
C CYS A 27 22.15 -12.31 9.15
N GLY A 28 23.46 -12.22 9.40
CA GLY A 28 24.28 -13.29 9.99
C GLY A 28 24.57 -14.48 9.09
N LYS A 29 23.95 -14.59 7.90
CA LYS A 29 24.12 -15.71 6.97
C LYS A 29 25.52 -15.73 6.37
N GLN A 30 26.05 -16.93 6.11
CA GLN A 30 27.37 -17.14 5.53
C GLN A 30 27.29 -17.24 4.01
N PHE A 31 28.18 -16.55 3.29
CA PHE A 31 28.24 -16.57 1.82
C PHE A 31 29.66 -16.79 1.30
N LYS A 32 29.76 -17.34 0.09
CA LYS A 32 31.02 -17.40 -0.65
C LYS A 32 31.46 -15.99 -1.08
N PRO A 33 32.77 -15.70 -1.16
CA PRO A 33 33.29 -14.37 -1.51
C PRO A 33 32.76 -13.83 -2.85
N GLN A 34 32.60 -14.69 -3.86
CA GLN A 34 32.09 -14.31 -5.18
C GLN A 34 30.64 -13.80 -5.17
N GLY A 35 29.81 -14.23 -4.22
CA GLY A 35 28.41 -13.82 -4.09
C GLY A 35 28.16 -12.83 -2.95
N PHE A 36 29.10 -12.71 -2.01
CA PHE A 36 28.93 -11.92 -0.79
C PHE A 36 28.63 -10.46 -1.09
N LYS A 37 29.36 -9.82 -2.01
CA LYS A 37 29.18 -8.38 -2.33
C LYS A 37 27.78 -8.06 -2.87
N LYS A 38 27.19 -8.96 -3.66
CA LYS A 38 25.82 -8.79 -4.17
C LYS A 38 24.79 -8.93 -3.04
N HIS A 39 24.96 -9.96 -2.21
CA HIS A 39 24.10 -10.16 -1.04
C HIS A 39 24.21 -8.99 -0.05
N GLU A 40 25.42 -8.54 0.28
CA GLU A 40 25.71 -7.46 1.23
C GLU A 40 24.94 -6.19 0.86
N ALA A 41 25.01 -5.76 -0.41
CA ALA A 41 24.27 -4.59 -0.88
C ALA A 41 22.75 -4.76 -0.75
N SER A 42 22.22 -5.88 -1.24
CA SER A 42 20.77 -6.16 -1.17
C SER A 42 20.26 -6.27 0.26
N CYS A 43 21.01 -6.95 1.13
CA CYS A 43 20.65 -7.18 2.52
C CYS A 43 20.74 -5.90 3.34
N ASN A 44 21.71 -5.03 3.05
CA ASN A 44 21.82 -3.72 3.66
C ASN A 44 20.62 -2.82 3.28
N THR A 45 20.25 -2.77 2.00
CA THR A 45 19.07 -2.02 1.56
C THR A 45 17.80 -2.55 2.20
N GLN A 46 17.63 -3.88 2.28
CA GLN A 46 16.49 -4.49 2.97
C GLN A 46 16.47 -4.15 4.46
N SER A 47 17.62 -4.24 5.14
CA SER A 47 17.75 -3.88 6.55
C SER A 47 17.43 -2.41 6.81
N GLN A 48 17.84 -1.50 5.92
CA GLN A 48 17.52 -0.08 6.04
C GLN A 48 16.04 0.20 5.80
N ALA A 49 15.42 -0.44 4.80
CA ALA A 49 14.00 -0.29 4.53
C ALA A 49 13.14 -0.81 5.68
N GLU A 50 13.54 -1.92 6.31
CA GLU A 50 12.86 -2.47 7.48
C GLU A 50 12.94 -1.53 8.69
N GLU A 51 14.12 -0.94 8.94
CA GLU A 51 14.33 0.06 10.00
C GLU A 51 13.50 1.34 9.75
N GLU A 52 13.51 1.86 8.52
CA GLU A 52 12.72 3.03 8.15
C GLU A 52 11.22 2.77 8.33
N ASN A 53 10.75 1.59 7.91
CA ASN A 53 9.36 1.20 8.10
C ASN A 53 9.00 1.05 9.59
N ALA A 54 9.86 0.44 10.39
CA ALA A 54 9.67 0.35 11.84
C ALA A 54 9.63 1.74 12.49
N GLN A 55 10.49 2.67 12.04
CA GLN A 55 10.50 4.04 12.51
C GLN A 55 9.23 4.81 12.10
N ALA A 56 8.73 4.60 10.88
CA ALA A 56 7.50 5.19 10.41
C ALA A 56 6.29 4.70 11.22
N GLY A 57 6.21 3.40 11.49
CA GLY A 57 5.20 2.80 12.37
C GLY A 57 5.23 3.43 13.77
N HIS A 58 6.41 3.45 14.41
CA HIS A 58 6.58 4.08 15.72
C HIS A 58 6.16 5.56 15.72
N ARG A 59 6.47 6.30 14.66
CA ARG A 59 6.07 7.71 14.53
C ARG A 59 4.55 7.87 14.44
N PHE A 60 3.88 6.98 13.73
CA PHE A 60 2.42 6.99 13.64
C PHE A 60 1.77 6.67 14.98
N ASP A 61 2.23 5.61 15.65
CA ASP A 61 1.76 5.24 16.99
C ASP A 61 1.95 6.37 18.02
N GLN A 62 3.11 7.05 17.95
CA GLN A 62 3.38 8.21 18.81
C GLN A 62 2.45 9.38 18.50
N ALA A 63 2.21 9.70 17.23
CA ALA A 63 1.28 10.77 16.85
C ALA A 63 -0.16 10.48 17.31
N LEU A 64 -0.62 9.23 17.22
CA LEU A 64 -1.93 8.82 17.72
C LEU A 64 -2.03 9.00 19.24
N ARG A 65 -0.99 8.61 19.98
CA ARG A 65 -0.91 8.80 21.43
C ARG A 65 -0.97 10.29 21.80
N ASP A 66 -0.19 11.13 21.12
CA ASP A 66 -0.16 12.57 21.36
C ASP A 66 -1.53 13.20 21.07
N GLN A 67 -2.22 12.77 20.01
CA GLN A 67 -3.57 13.24 19.68
C GLN A 67 -4.61 12.84 20.75
N LEU A 68 -4.58 11.60 21.24
CA LEU A 68 -5.46 11.15 22.33
C LEU A 68 -5.19 11.93 23.62
N GLU A 69 -3.92 12.19 23.94
CA GLU A 69 -3.56 13.01 25.11
C GLU A 69 -4.06 14.46 24.96
N MET A 70 -3.96 15.04 23.76
CA MET A 70 -4.56 16.36 23.49
C MET A 70 -6.07 16.33 23.71
N GLN A 71 -6.81 15.34 23.21
CA GLN A 71 -8.27 15.27 23.43
C GLN A 71 -8.64 15.17 24.92
N SER A 72 -7.87 14.40 25.69
CA SER A 72 -8.09 14.25 27.14
C SER A 72 -7.94 15.58 27.89
N LYS A 73 -6.98 16.44 27.49
CA LYS A 73 -6.75 17.75 28.12
C LYS A 73 -7.85 18.78 27.82
N HIS A 74 -8.48 18.73 26.63
CA HIS A 74 -9.56 19.65 26.27
C HIS A 74 -10.93 19.22 26.83
N GLY A 75 -11.11 17.95 27.21
CA GLY A 75 -12.35 17.42 27.79
C GLY A 75 -12.65 17.84 29.24
N ALA A 76 -11.72 18.52 29.93
CA ALA A 76 -11.90 18.95 31.32
C ALA A 76 -12.58 20.32 31.51
N ALA A 77 -12.92 21.03 30.41
CA ALA A 77 -13.44 22.39 30.49
C ALA A 77 -14.95 22.55 30.23
N LEU A 78 -15.70 21.48 29.90
CA LEU A 78 -17.14 21.57 29.58
C LEU A 78 -17.93 20.39 30.15
N ASN A 79 -18.17 20.38 31.46
CA ASN A 79 -19.31 19.66 32.05
C ASN A 79 -19.97 20.43 33.21
N ASP A 80 -20.23 21.72 33.02
CA ASP A 80 -21.26 22.41 33.81
C ASP A 80 -22.23 23.09 32.84
N SER A 81 -23.26 22.35 32.42
CA SER A 81 -24.49 22.90 31.84
C SER A 81 -25.58 21.86 31.96
N SER A 82 -26.22 21.88 33.13
CA SER A 82 -27.53 21.30 33.35
C SER A 82 -28.60 22.11 32.61
N ALA A 83 -29.57 21.38 32.07
CA ALA A 83 -30.91 21.82 31.69
C ALA A 83 -31.05 22.70 30.42
N LEU A 84 -31.70 22.15 29.39
CA LEU A 84 -33.14 22.39 29.12
C LEU A 84 -33.54 21.64 27.85
N SER A 85 -34.44 20.69 27.99
CA SER A 85 -35.14 20.02 26.89
C SER A 85 -36.20 20.96 26.28
N PRO A 86 -36.38 21.02 24.95
CA PRO A 86 -37.59 21.56 24.37
C PRO A 86 -38.66 20.47 24.20
N PRO A 87 -39.95 20.77 24.47
CA PRO A 87 -41.03 19.82 24.33
C PRO A 87 -41.57 19.76 22.90
N PHE A 88 -42.14 18.59 22.61
CA PHE A 88 -42.99 18.21 21.50
C PHE A 88 -44.06 19.24 21.12
N ALA A 89 -44.23 19.52 19.83
CA ALA A 89 -45.51 19.98 19.26
C ALA A 89 -45.69 19.36 17.85
N GLN A 90 -46.75 18.58 17.70
CA GLN A 90 -47.26 18.05 16.44
C GLN A 90 -48.20 19.08 15.80
N ASP A 91 -48.20 19.24 14.48
CA ASP A 91 -49.42 19.51 13.72
C ASP A 91 -49.26 19.07 12.25
N GLY A 92 -50.36 18.60 11.66
CA GLY A 92 -50.40 17.82 10.43
C GLY A 92 -50.69 18.62 9.15
N GLY A 93 -50.52 17.96 8.01
CA GLY A 93 -50.97 18.45 6.71
C GLY A 93 -50.27 17.81 5.50
N THR A 94 -50.74 16.64 5.06
CA THR A 94 -50.58 16.07 3.70
C THR A 94 -51.46 16.81 2.67
N PRO A 95 -51.48 16.50 1.35
CA PRO A 95 -50.47 15.97 0.40
C PRO A 95 -50.45 16.70 -0.97
N THR A 96 -49.32 16.73 -1.69
CA THR A 96 -49.36 16.90 -3.17
C THR A 96 -48.23 16.12 -3.86
N ARG A 97 -48.62 15.04 -4.56
CA ARG A 97 -47.91 14.44 -5.71
C ARG A 97 -48.73 14.79 -6.98
N PRO A 98 -48.27 14.50 -8.21
CA PRO A 98 -46.91 14.45 -8.76
C PRO A 98 -46.80 15.38 -10.00
N ASN A 99 -45.59 15.60 -10.53
CA ASN A 99 -45.50 15.89 -11.97
C ASN A 99 -44.22 15.29 -12.56
N GLU A 100 -44.44 14.26 -13.37
CA GLU A 100 -43.52 13.73 -14.38
C GLU A 100 -43.54 14.62 -15.61
N MET A 101 -42.36 14.98 -16.10
CA MET A 101 -41.97 15.30 -17.49
C MET A 101 -40.62 16.02 -17.37
N ASP A 102 -39.52 15.56 -17.96
CA ASP A 102 -39.39 15.49 -19.41
C ASP A 102 -38.23 14.57 -19.81
N LEU A 103 -38.55 13.51 -20.55
CA LEU A 103 -37.60 12.62 -21.21
C LEU A 103 -37.22 13.27 -22.54
N HIS A 104 -36.17 14.11 -22.54
CA HIS A 104 -35.62 14.64 -23.78
C HIS A 104 -34.83 13.54 -24.51
N LYS A 105 -35.45 13.11 -25.61
CA LYS A 105 -34.93 12.23 -26.64
C LYS A 105 -34.39 13.14 -27.74
N ASP A 106 -33.07 13.26 -27.86
CA ASP A 106 -32.47 13.90 -29.04
C ASP A 106 -31.59 12.87 -29.76
N GLU A 107 -32.10 12.51 -30.93
CA GLU A 107 -31.46 11.67 -31.92
C GLU A 107 -30.48 12.52 -32.73
N GLY A 108 -29.26 12.02 -32.91
CA GLY A 108 -28.51 12.24 -34.15
C GLY A 108 -27.78 13.57 -34.29
N ILE A 109 -26.48 13.56 -33.98
CA ILE A 109 -25.53 14.43 -34.68
C ILE A 109 -24.43 13.54 -35.28
N SER A 110 -24.51 13.50 -36.60
CA SER A 110 -23.54 13.03 -37.56
C SER A 110 -22.19 13.73 -37.41
N GLY A 111 -21.11 12.95 -37.52
CA GLY A 111 -19.88 13.43 -38.13
C GLY A 111 -18.73 13.76 -37.18
N LEU A 112 -17.61 13.08 -37.43
CA LEU A 112 -16.20 13.52 -37.44
C LEU A 112 -15.35 12.42 -36.80
N LEU A 113 -14.81 11.51 -37.62
CA LEU A 113 -13.45 11.63 -38.16
C LEU A 113 -12.44 11.87 -37.02
N TYR A 114 -11.86 10.77 -36.56
CA TYR A 114 -10.80 10.74 -35.57
C TYR A 114 -9.51 11.25 -36.23
N GLU A 115 -9.23 12.54 -36.09
CA GLU A 115 -7.92 13.11 -36.38
C GLU A 115 -7.06 13.02 -35.09
N PRO A 116 -5.81 12.52 -35.18
CA PRO A 116 -4.92 12.40 -34.04
C PRO A 116 -4.08 13.67 -33.86
N GLY A 117 -4.17 14.32 -32.70
CA GLY A 117 -3.18 15.32 -32.29
C GLY A 117 -3.67 16.40 -31.34
N ASP A 118 -2.92 16.58 -30.26
CA ASP A 118 -2.79 17.80 -29.44
C ASP A 118 -3.85 18.09 -28.35
N GLY A 119 -3.56 17.55 -27.16
CA GLY A 119 -3.51 18.29 -25.90
C GLY A 119 -4.68 19.19 -25.52
N LYS A 120 -5.62 18.67 -24.71
CA LYS A 120 -6.47 19.50 -23.83
C LYS A 120 -6.87 18.73 -22.56
N PRO A 121 -6.75 19.33 -21.35
CA PRO A 121 -7.07 18.66 -20.09
C PRO A 121 -8.58 18.56 -19.92
N GLY A 122 -9.13 17.38 -20.19
CA GLY A 122 -10.55 17.07 -20.06
C GLY A 122 -10.83 16.21 -18.84
N SER A 123 -11.72 16.72 -17.98
CA SER A 123 -12.63 16.02 -17.06
C SER A 123 -12.06 15.13 -15.93
N PRO A 124 -12.40 15.40 -14.65
CA PRO A 124 -12.21 14.47 -13.54
C PRO A 124 -13.34 13.44 -13.54
N ASP A 125 -13.25 12.45 -14.42
CA ASP A 125 -14.07 11.23 -14.31
C ASP A 125 -13.21 9.99 -14.58
N HIS A 126 -11.97 10.05 -14.10
CA HIS A 126 -11.22 8.84 -13.85
C HIS A 126 -11.89 8.18 -12.66
N ALA A 127 -12.57 7.08 -12.92
CA ALA A 127 -13.15 6.26 -11.89
C ALA A 127 -12.18 6.09 -10.70
N PRO A 128 -12.68 6.12 -9.45
CA PRO A 128 -11.87 6.33 -8.23
C PRO A 128 -10.78 5.28 -7.97
N TRP A 129 -10.72 4.23 -8.80
CA TRP A 129 -9.73 3.16 -8.77
C TRP A 129 -8.50 3.40 -9.65
N CYS A 130 -8.39 4.50 -10.42
CA CYS A 130 -7.10 4.87 -11.05
C CYS A 130 -6.10 5.30 -9.95
N PRO A 131 -4.84 4.80 -9.91
CA PRO A 131 -4.02 4.23 -11.00
C PRO A 131 -3.98 2.69 -11.13
N PHE A 132 -4.88 1.95 -10.46
CA PHE A 132 -4.84 0.49 -10.44
C PHE A 132 -5.37 -0.14 -11.76
N GLN A 133 -4.86 -1.34 -12.09
CA GLN A 133 -5.19 -2.05 -13.34
C GLN A 133 -6.59 -2.68 -13.30
N CYS A 134 -7.07 -3.05 -12.11
CA CYS A 134 -8.42 -3.55 -11.91
C CYS A 134 -9.00 -3.14 -10.56
N LYS A 135 -10.33 -3.23 -10.42
CA LYS A 135 -11.07 -2.96 -9.17
C LYS A 135 -10.60 -3.86 -8.02
N GLY A 136 -10.21 -5.10 -8.32
CA GLY A 136 -9.68 -6.04 -7.34
C GLY A 136 -8.36 -5.59 -6.73
N ASP A 137 -7.43 -5.05 -7.53
CA ASP A 137 -6.15 -4.53 -7.03
C ASP A 137 -6.37 -3.31 -6.12
N PHE A 138 -7.35 -2.47 -6.46
CA PHE A 138 -7.73 -1.32 -5.65
C PHE A 138 -8.31 -1.76 -4.29
N GLU A 139 -9.31 -2.65 -4.29
CA GLU A 139 -9.92 -3.16 -3.04
C GLU A 139 -8.89 -3.90 -2.18
N PHE A 140 -8.01 -4.68 -2.80
CA PHE A 140 -6.93 -5.35 -2.08
C PHE A 140 -5.96 -4.35 -1.44
N ALA A 141 -5.56 -3.31 -2.19
CA ALA A 141 -4.70 -2.25 -1.66
C ALA A 141 -5.37 -1.46 -0.53
N GLU A 142 -6.66 -1.17 -0.63
CA GLU A 142 -7.44 -0.52 0.42
C GLU A 142 -7.45 -1.38 1.70
N ILE A 143 -7.74 -2.68 1.59
CA ILE A 143 -7.71 -3.60 2.75
C ILE A 143 -6.30 -3.69 3.35
N ALA A 144 -5.26 -3.77 2.51
CA ALA A 144 -3.88 -3.82 2.97
C ALA A 144 -3.48 -2.54 3.72
N LEU A 145 -3.93 -1.37 3.25
CA LEU A 145 -3.72 -0.09 3.91
C LEU A 145 -4.50 0.00 5.24
N ASP A 146 -5.78 -0.35 5.24
CA ASP A 146 -6.64 -0.34 6.43
C ASP A 146 -6.11 -1.28 7.54
N ALA A 147 -5.58 -2.44 7.14
CA ALA A 147 -4.97 -3.40 8.05
C ALA A 147 -3.48 -3.08 8.36
N SER A 148 -2.92 -2.00 7.80
CA SER A 148 -1.52 -1.60 7.97
C SER A 148 -0.53 -2.73 7.67
N LEU A 149 -0.79 -3.50 6.61
CA LEU A 149 0.07 -4.60 6.20
C LEU A 149 1.36 -4.07 5.56
N ASN A 150 2.50 -4.65 5.95
CA ASN A 150 3.78 -4.39 5.28
C ASN A 150 3.96 -5.24 4.03
N GLN A 151 4.97 -4.92 3.22
CA GLN A 151 5.23 -5.62 1.94
C GLN A 151 5.34 -7.14 2.11
N LYS A 152 6.05 -7.62 3.15
CA LYS A 152 6.20 -9.06 3.37
C LYS A 152 4.86 -9.72 3.68
N GLN A 153 4.03 -9.10 4.50
CA GLN A 153 2.69 -9.60 4.82
C GLN A 153 1.78 -9.62 3.59
N VAL A 154 1.89 -8.59 2.74
CA VAL A 154 1.19 -8.53 1.46
C VAL A 154 1.63 -9.66 0.53
N ASP A 155 2.94 -9.89 0.39
CA ASP A 155 3.50 -10.96 -0.44
C ASP A 155 3.03 -12.34 0.06
N ASP A 156 3.13 -12.61 1.37
CA ASP A 156 2.70 -13.86 1.99
C ASP A 156 1.18 -14.09 1.79
N LEU A 157 0.36 -13.03 1.84
CA LEU A 157 -1.08 -13.10 1.62
C LEU A 157 -1.43 -13.38 0.15
N LEU A 158 -0.75 -12.73 -0.80
CA LEU A 158 -0.91 -12.99 -2.24
C LEU A 158 -0.52 -14.42 -2.61
N ASP A 159 0.56 -14.93 -1.99
CA ASP A 159 0.99 -16.32 -2.15
C ASP A 159 -0.06 -17.30 -1.59
N LEU A 160 -0.64 -17.00 -0.42
CA LEU A 160 -1.72 -17.80 0.16
C LEU A 160 -2.96 -17.82 -0.75
N ILE A 161 -3.42 -16.66 -1.22
CA ILE A 161 -4.56 -16.55 -2.15
C ILE A 161 -4.29 -17.38 -3.41
N SER A 162 -3.07 -17.30 -3.94
CA SER A 162 -2.65 -18.08 -5.11
C SER A 162 -2.69 -19.60 -4.85
N CYS A 163 -2.27 -20.04 -3.67
CA CYS A 163 -2.34 -21.45 -3.27
C CYS A 163 -3.79 -21.92 -3.11
N VAL A 164 -4.65 -21.09 -2.52
CA VAL A 164 -6.08 -21.39 -2.37
C VAL A 164 -6.76 -21.47 -3.73
N ALA A 165 -6.50 -20.52 -4.64
CA ALA A 165 -7.05 -20.54 -5.99
C ALA A 165 -6.61 -21.77 -6.80
N LYS A 166 -5.39 -22.28 -6.54
CA LYS A 166 -4.88 -23.53 -7.14
C LYS A 166 -5.42 -24.79 -6.44
N GLY A 167 -6.11 -24.66 -5.31
CA GLY A 167 -6.62 -25.77 -4.52
C GLY A 167 -5.55 -26.53 -3.71
N THR A 168 -4.34 -25.97 -3.55
CA THR A 168 -3.25 -26.61 -2.80
C THR A 168 -3.32 -26.36 -1.30
N THR A 169 -4.15 -25.41 -0.86
CA THR A 169 -4.32 -25.02 0.54
C THR A 169 -5.76 -24.56 0.76
N GLN A 170 -6.30 -24.74 1.97
CA GLN A 170 -7.64 -24.30 2.35
C GLN A 170 -7.56 -23.46 3.63
N VAL A 171 -8.28 -22.34 3.67
CA VAL A 171 -8.45 -21.49 4.85
C VAL A 171 -9.82 -21.77 5.44
N THR A 172 -9.89 -22.18 6.72
CA THR A 172 -11.14 -22.58 7.40
C THR A 172 -11.57 -21.62 8.51
N LEU A 173 -10.87 -20.49 8.65
CA LEU A 173 -11.17 -19.45 9.65
C LEU A 173 -12.55 -18.84 9.34
N LYS A 174 -13.35 -18.63 10.39
CA LYS A 174 -14.67 -17.99 10.34
C LYS A 174 -14.62 -16.65 11.08
N ASN A 175 -15.51 -15.73 10.71
CA ASN A 175 -15.67 -14.45 11.39
C ASN A 175 -16.23 -14.70 12.82
N GLU A 176 -15.66 -14.03 13.83
CA GLU A 176 -16.04 -14.14 15.26
C GLU A 176 -17.49 -13.73 15.56
N GLN A 177 -18.21 -13.13 14.60
CA GLN A 177 -19.63 -12.79 14.73
C GLN A 177 -20.60 -14.01 14.72
N GLU A 178 -20.10 -15.24 14.60
CA GLU A 178 -20.88 -16.49 14.68
C GLU A 178 -20.68 -17.29 16.00
N LEU A 179 -20.13 -16.67 17.06
CA LEU A 179 -19.94 -17.27 18.39
C LEU A 179 -20.86 -16.68 19.47
#